data_AF-U4VI31-F1
#
_entry.id   AF-U4VI31-F1
#
_cell.length_a   1.000
_cell.length_b   1.000
_cell.length_c   1.000
_cell.angle_alpha   90.00
_cell.angle_beta   90.00
_cell.angle_gamma   90.00
#
_symmetry.space_group_name_H-M   'P 1'
#
loop_
_entity.id
_entity.type
_entity.pdbx_description
1 polymer ?
#
loop_
_entity_poly.entity_id
_entity_poly.type
_entity_poly.pdbx_seq_one_letter_code
_entity_poly.pdbx_strand_id
1 'polypeptide(L)'
;SFAKQSQPCRADRLVEARQGAGVFVLEPQPPETVPFQNLDYERVSSVIELLELRTGVEVEAAGLAALRRSPQQEEAIINCHRQVLACLESGQSTSEADFALHLAIADAANNPRFREFLAMIGSGVIPPRAALQSGADTSPGDYIAHLHREHAQIIEAIFNGDENGARDAMRRHLKGSQTRYRAILQRAP
;
A
#
# COMPACT_ATOMS: atom_id res chain seq x y z
N SER A 1 -55.14 16.34 -22.46
CA SER A 1 -54.26 16.50 -21.29
C SER A 1 -53.99 15.12 -20.72
N PHE A 2 -52.74 14.68 -20.72
CA PHE A 2 -52.11 13.60 -19.91
C PHE A 2 -50.84 13.14 -20.65
N ALA A 3 -49.76 13.90 -20.46
CA ALA A 3 -48.41 13.47 -20.83
C ALA A 3 -47.85 12.64 -19.67
N LYS A 4 -47.50 11.37 -19.93
CA LYS A 4 -46.74 10.54 -18.99
C LYS A 4 -45.26 10.91 -19.09
N GLN A 5 -44.69 11.19 -17.93
CA GLN A 5 -43.28 11.42 -17.67
C GLN A 5 -42.40 10.24 -18.14
N SER A 6 -41.38 10.54 -18.93
CA SER A 6 -40.21 9.69 -19.11
C SER A 6 -39.14 10.08 -18.08
N GLN A 7 -38.78 9.12 -17.23
CA GLN A 7 -37.64 9.18 -16.31
C GLN A 7 -36.32 9.36 -17.08
N PRO A 8 -35.35 10.16 -16.59
CA PRO A 8 -34.02 10.15 -17.15
C PRO A 8 -33.26 8.92 -16.62
N CYS A 9 -32.99 7.96 -17.50
CA CYS A 9 -31.90 7.01 -17.28
C CYS A 9 -30.60 7.80 -17.25
N ARG A 10 -29.96 7.88 -16.08
CA ARG A 10 -28.54 8.19 -15.94
C ARG A 10 -27.75 7.07 -16.60
N ALA A 11 -27.53 7.20 -17.90
CA ALA A 11 -26.45 6.53 -18.60
C ALA A 11 -25.37 7.58 -18.87
N ASP A 12 -24.13 7.14 -18.75
CA ASP A 12 -22.93 7.94 -18.73
C ASP A 12 -22.82 8.96 -19.86
N ARG A 13 -22.06 10.03 -19.61
CA ARG A 13 -21.72 11.13 -20.52
C ARG A 13 -21.14 10.64 -21.88
N LEU A 14 -21.96 10.11 -22.77
CA LEU A 14 -21.56 9.56 -24.06
C LEU A 14 -22.36 10.13 -25.24
N VAL A 15 -22.91 11.35 -25.11
CA VAL A 15 -23.54 12.02 -26.25
C VAL A 15 -23.18 13.50 -26.25
N GLU A 16 -22.43 13.94 -27.26
CA GLU A 16 -22.32 15.35 -27.63
C GLU A 16 -23.47 15.69 -28.59
N ALA A 17 -24.41 16.52 -28.15
CA ALA A 17 -25.45 17.05 -29.03
C ALA A 17 -24.90 18.24 -29.81
N ARG A 18 -24.55 18.06 -31.09
CA ARG A 18 -24.27 19.17 -32.02
C ARG A 18 -25.55 19.56 -32.75
N GLN A 19 -25.95 20.83 -32.60
CA GLN A 19 -27.12 21.39 -33.28
C GLN A 19 -27.04 21.16 -34.79
N GLY A 20 -28.01 20.41 -35.34
CA GLY A 20 -28.20 20.23 -36.78
C GLY A 20 -27.65 18.94 -37.41
N ALA A 21 -26.99 18.05 -36.66
CA ALA A 21 -26.36 16.86 -37.26
C ALA A 21 -26.41 15.63 -36.34
N GLY A 22 -27.60 15.04 -36.13
CA GLY A 22 -27.74 13.68 -35.58
C GLY A 22 -27.12 13.40 -34.20
N VAL A 23 -27.25 12.15 -33.76
CA VAL A 23 -26.63 11.62 -32.54
C VAL A 23 -25.48 10.71 -32.99
N PHE A 24 -24.25 11.01 -32.55
CA PHE A 24 -23.08 10.18 -32.82
C PHE A 24 -22.73 9.35 -31.57
N VAL A 25 -22.49 8.06 -31.77
CA VAL A 25 -21.90 7.19 -30.74
C VAL A 25 -20.40 7.45 -30.72
N LEU A 26 -19.87 7.92 -29.59
CA LEU A 26 -18.43 8.05 -29.40
C LEU A 26 -17.82 6.66 -29.24
N GLU A 27 -16.72 6.39 -29.94
CA GLU A 27 -15.92 5.18 -29.71
C GLU A 27 -15.49 5.13 -28.23
N PRO A 28 -15.57 3.96 -27.57
CA PRO A 28 -15.05 3.82 -26.22
C PRO A 28 -13.58 4.21 -26.23
N GLN A 29 -13.22 5.25 -25.47
CA GLN A 29 -11.81 5.54 -25.20
C GLN A 29 -11.18 4.27 -24.63
N PRO A 30 -10.00 3.82 -25.12
CA PRO A 30 -9.31 2.72 -24.47
C PRO A 30 -9.13 3.07 -22.99
N PRO A 31 -9.32 2.11 -22.07
CA PRO A 31 -9.18 2.39 -20.65
C PRO A 31 -7.82 3.03 -20.41
N GLU A 32 -7.80 4.13 -19.67
CA GLU A 32 -6.55 4.79 -19.31
C GLU A 32 -5.64 3.77 -18.63
N THR A 33 -4.44 3.56 -19.19
CA THR A 33 -3.44 2.70 -18.56
C THR A 33 -2.93 3.40 -17.31
N VAL A 34 -3.50 3.06 -16.17
CA VAL A 34 -3.02 3.58 -14.89
C VAL A 34 -1.70 2.89 -14.55
N PRO A 35 -0.63 3.62 -14.24
CA PRO A 35 0.65 3.02 -13.87
C PRO A 35 0.49 2.03 -12.72
N PHE A 36 1.24 0.92 -12.77
CA PHE A 36 1.25 -0.12 -11.75
C PHE A 36 -0.09 -0.85 -11.51
N GLN A 37 -1.10 -0.68 -12.38
CA GLN A 37 -2.35 -1.46 -12.30
C GLN A 37 -2.35 -2.74 -13.15
N ASN A 38 -1.38 -2.89 -14.08
CA ASN A 38 -1.17 -4.11 -14.86
C ASN A 38 -0.18 -5.06 -14.15
N LEU A 39 -0.37 -5.28 -12.84
CA LEU A 39 0.48 -6.18 -12.08
C LEU A 39 0.02 -7.62 -12.25
N ASP A 40 0.91 -8.43 -12.80
CA ASP A 40 0.75 -9.87 -12.82
C ASP A 40 1.28 -10.42 -11.49
N TYR A 41 0.37 -10.57 -10.53
CA TYR A 41 0.68 -11.14 -9.22
C TYR A 41 1.08 -12.62 -9.27
N GLU A 42 0.84 -13.32 -10.39
CA GLU A 42 1.29 -14.69 -10.61
C GLU A 42 2.75 -14.72 -11.09
N ARG A 43 3.23 -13.64 -11.71
CA ARG A 43 4.61 -13.49 -12.14
C ARG A 43 5.50 -12.94 -11.02
N VAL A 44 6.32 -13.82 -10.46
CA VAL A 44 7.33 -13.52 -9.43
C VAL A 44 8.15 -12.25 -9.71
N SER A 45 8.64 -12.07 -10.95
CA SER A 45 9.48 -10.91 -11.26
C SER A 45 8.71 -9.60 -11.14
N SER A 46 7.43 -9.56 -11.52
CA SER A 46 6.61 -8.36 -11.48
C SER A 46 6.41 -7.85 -10.06
N VAL A 47 6.16 -8.75 -9.10
CA VAL A 47 5.98 -8.37 -7.70
C VAL A 47 7.32 -8.00 -7.04
N ILE A 48 8.41 -8.69 -7.37
CA ILE A 48 9.74 -8.36 -6.84
C ILE A 48 10.21 -6.98 -7.34
N GLU A 49 10.08 -6.69 -8.63
CA GLU A 49 10.41 -5.39 -9.23
C GLU A 49 9.65 -4.25 -8.52
N LEU A 50 8.38 -4.48 -8.19
CA LEU A 50 7.57 -3.51 -7.47
C LEU A 50 7.97 -3.35 -6.00
N LEU A 51 8.32 -4.44 -5.31
CA LEU A 51 8.83 -4.38 -3.94
C LEU A 51 10.18 -3.66 -3.86
N GLU A 52 11.03 -3.78 -4.88
CA GLU A 52 12.28 -3.03 -5.00
C GLU A 52 12.02 -1.52 -5.14
N LEU A 53 11.09 -1.14 -6.02
CA LEU A 53 10.68 0.25 -6.19
C LEU A 53 10.06 0.82 -4.90
N ARG A 54 9.15 0.07 -4.27
CA ARG A 54 8.54 0.41 -2.98
C ARG A 54 9.60 0.63 -1.90
N THR A 55 10.66 -0.17 -1.90
CA THR A 55 11.80 0.00 -0.97
C THR A 55 12.50 1.33 -1.16
N GLY A 56 12.77 1.74 -2.41
CA GLY A 56 13.38 3.05 -2.67
C GLY A 56 12.54 4.21 -2.14
N VAL A 57 11.21 4.11 -2.29
CA VAL A 57 10.27 5.16 -1.89
C VAL A 57 10.06 5.21 -0.37
N GLU A 58 9.77 4.08 0.26
CA GLU A 58 9.45 4.04 1.69
C GLU A 58 10.66 4.31 2.58
N VAL A 59 11.86 3.90 2.16
CA VAL A 59 13.11 4.21 2.88
C VAL A 59 13.31 5.72 2.97
N GLU A 60 13.18 6.44 1.86
CA GLU A 60 13.29 7.89 1.86
C GLU A 60 12.12 8.57 2.58
N ALA A 61 10.91 8.02 2.48
CA ALA A 61 9.77 8.50 3.24
C ALA A 61 10.04 8.43 4.75
N ALA A 62 10.60 7.33 5.25
CA ALA A 62 10.91 7.15 6.66
C ALA A 62 11.99 8.13 7.16
N GLY A 63 13.05 8.35 6.37
CA GLY A 63 14.07 9.35 6.69
C GLY A 63 13.49 10.76 6.76
N LEU A 64 12.72 11.16 5.74
CA LEU A 64 12.04 12.45 5.72
C LEU A 64 11.01 12.60 6.86
N ALA A 65 10.30 11.52 7.20
CA ALA A 65 9.38 11.49 8.32
C ALA A 65 10.11 11.81 9.63
N ALA A 66 11.27 11.21 9.88
CA ALA A 66 12.07 11.48 11.07
C ALA A 66 12.39 12.97 11.25
N LEU A 67 12.64 13.68 10.15
CA LEU A 67 12.97 15.11 10.18
C LEU A 67 11.75 16.04 10.23
N ARG A 68 10.59 15.59 9.74
CA ARG A 68 9.45 16.48 9.41
C ARG A 68 8.17 16.20 10.17
N ARG A 69 8.03 15.02 10.80
CA ARG A 69 6.81 14.63 11.52
C ARG A 69 6.36 15.67 12.53
N SER A 70 5.05 15.89 12.60
CA SER A 70 4.38 16.63 13.67
C SER A 70 3.92 15.68 14.79
N PRO A 71 3.63 16.19 16.00
CA PRO A 71 3.09 15.37 17.09
C PRO A 71 1.80 14.63 16.73
N GLN A 72 0.95 15.24 15.90
CA GLN A 72 -0.28 14.60 15.42
C GLN A 72 0.04 13.42 14.48
N GLN A 73 1.08 13.54 13.65
CA GLN A 73 1.54 12.45 12.78
C GLN A 73 2.19 11.32 13.58
N GLU A 74 2.90 11.63 14.67
CA GLU A 74 3.41 10.61 15.60
C GLU A 74 2.27 9.79 16.22
N GLU A 75 1.20 10.44 16.67
CA GLU A 75 0.01 9.76 17.19
C GLU A 75 -0.66 8.88 16.13
N ALA A 76 -0.79 9.36 14.89
CA ALA A 76 -1.31 8.57 13.78
C ALA A 76 -0.46 7.30 13.52
N ILE A 77 0.87 7.43 13.51
CA ILE A 77 1.80 6.30 13.37
C ILE A 77 1.61 5.29 14.51
N ILE A 78 1.54 5.75 15.77
CA ILE A 78 1.29 4.89 16.93
C ILE A 78 -0.03 4.13 16.79
N ASN A 79 -1.09 4.82 16.38
CA ASN A 79 -2.41 4.22 16.23
C ASN A 79 -2.43 3.14 15.13
N CYS A 80 -1.78 3.38 13.99
CA CYS A 80 -1.62 2.36 12.96
C CYS A 80 -0.80 1.16 13.47
N HIS A 81 0.30 1.39 14.20
CA HIS A 81 1.11 0.33 14.78
C HIS A 81 0.31 -0.54 15.78
N ARG A 82 -0.53 0.08 16.62
CA ARG A 82 -1.44 -0.64 17.53
C ARG A 82 -2.45 -1.51 16.76
N GLN A 83 -2.96 -1.03 15.63
CA GLN A 83 -3.87 -1.83 14.79
C GLN A 83 -3.17 -3.05 14.20
N VAL A 84 -1.92 -2.90 13.76
CA VAL A 84 -1.11 -4.06 13.32
C VAL A 84 -1.01 -5.10 14.43
N LEU A 85 -0.70 -4.66 15.66
CA LEU A 85 -0.59 -5.56 16.81
C LEU A 85 -1.90 -6.26 17.15
N ALA A 86 -3.01 -5.52 17.14
CA ALA A 86 -4.33 -6.09 17.38
C ALA A 86 -4.67 -7.18 16.35
N CYS A 87 -4.37 -6.95 15.06
CA CYS A 87 -4.52 -7.97 14.03
C CYS A 87 -3.58 -9.17 14.22
N LEU A 88 -2.34 -8.94 14.70
CA LEU A 88 -1.39 -10.00 15.00
C LEU A 88 -1.90 -10.92 16.11
N GLU A 89 -2.36 -10.33 17.22
CA GLU A 89 -2.88 -11.00 18.42
C GLU A 89 -4.20 -11.75 18.16
N SER A 90 -5.10 -11.17 17.34
CA SER A 90 -6.37 -11.80 16.99
C SER A 90 -6.26 -12.87 15.89
N GLY A 91 -5.07 -13.10 15.35
CA GLY A 91 -4.85 -14.04 14.25
C GLY A 91 -5.42 -13.56 12.90
N GLN A 92 -5.86 -12.30 12.80
CA GLN A 92 -6.40 -11.72 11.58
C GLN A 92 -5.29 -11.38 10.57
N SER A 93 -5.69 -11.11 9.32
CA SER A 93 -4.79 -10.59 8.31
C SER A 93 -4.28 -9.21 8.73
N THR A 94 -2.98 -8.99 8.58
CA THR A 94 -2.34 -7.71 8.91
C THR A 94 -2.16 -6.81 7.69
N SER A 95 -2.45 -7.30 6.48
CA SER A 95 -2.07 -6.60 5.23
C SER A 95 -2.58 -5.17 5.16
N GLU A 96 -3.85 -4.93 5.54
CA GLU A 96 -4.42 -3.58 5.52
C GLU A 96 -3.87 -2.69 6.64
N ALA A 97 -3.71 -3.22 7.85
CA ALA A 97 -3.16 -2.49 8.98
C ALA A 97 -1.67 -2.13 8.76
N ASP A 98 -0.90 -3.05 8.18
CA ASP A 98 0.49 -2.85 7.78
C ASP A 98 0.59 -1.75 6.73
N PHE A 99 -0.23 -1.82 5.68
CA PHE A 99 -0.29 -0.78 4.65
C PHE A 99 -0.64 0.59 5.23
N ALA A 100 -1.61 0.64 6.16
CA ALA A 100 -2.00 1.88 6.82
C ALA A 100 -0.84 2.50 7.62
N LEU A 101 0.00 1.68 8.27
CA LEU A 101 1.21 2.15 8.94
C LEU A 101 2.21 2.77 7.95
N HIS A 102 2.47 2.10 6.83
CA HIS A 102 3.35 2.62 5.77
C HIS A 102 2.83 3.94 5.18
N LEU A 103 1.52 4.05 4.96
CA LEU A 103 0.89 5.31 4.51
C LEU A 103 1.03 6.42 5.56
N ALA A 104 0.88 6.11 6.86
CA ALA A 104 1.04 7.10 7.93
C ALA A 104 2.49 7.63 8.01
N ILE A 105 3.49 6.76 7.81
CA ILE A 105 4.90 7.16 7.70
C ILE A 105 5.12 8.02 6.45
N ALA A 106 4.53 7.65 5.31
CA ALA A 106 4.62 8.44 4.08
C ALA A 106 4.00 9.84 4.22
N ASP A 107 2.88 9.97 4.95
CA ASP A 107 2.30 11.27 5.28
C ASP A 107 3.23 12.11 6.16
N ALA A 108 3.89 11.48 7.13
CA ALA A 108 4.83 12.15 8.03
C ALA A 108 6.08 12.70 7.30
N ALA A 109 6.40 12.20 6.10
CA ALA A 109 7.42 12.79 5.22
C ALA A 109 7.06 14.21 4.73
N ASN A 110 5.80 14.64 4.93
CA ASN A 110 5.25 15.92 4.52
C ASN A 110 5.49 16.22 3.03
N ASN A 111 5.37 15.17 2.21
CA ASN A 111 5.32 15.27 0.77
C ASN A 111 4.24 14.29 0.25
N PRO A 112 3.09 14.81 -0.23
CA PRO A 112 1.94 13.97 -0.59
C PRO A 112 2.24 12.98 -1.73
N ARG A 113 3.30 13.20 -2.52
CA ARG A 113 3.69 12.28 -3.59
C ARG A 113 4.08 10.89 -3.07
N PHE A 114 4.62 10.78 -1.86
CA PHE A 114 4.92 9.48 -1.26
C PHE A 114 3.64 8.69 -0.98
N ARG A 115 2.65 9.31 -0.33
CA ARG A 115 1.36 8.66 -0.05
C ARG A 115 0.62 8.28 -1.33
N GLU A 116 0.54 9.19 -2.29
CA GLU A 116 -0.13 8.92 -3.57
C GLU A 116 0.54 7.78 -4.33
N PHE A 117 1.87 7.74 -4.34
CA PHE A 117 2.61 6.65 -4.96
C PHE A 117 2.28 5.29 -4.30
N LEU A 118 2.30 5.23 -2.97
CA LEU A 118 1.94 4.00 -2.26
C LEU A 118 0.47 3.61 -2.50
N ALA A 119 -0.44 4.57 -2.49
CA ALA A 119 -1.86 4.34 -2.75
C ALA A 119 -2.12 3.83 -4.18
N MET A 120 -1.35 4.29 -5.17
CA MET A 120 -1.43 3.84 -6.56
C MET A 120 -1.03 2.37 -6.70
N ILE A 121 -0.04 1.93 -5.92
CA ILE A 121 0.39 0.54 -5.84
C ILE A 121 -0.64 -0.32 -5.09
N GLY A 122 -1.24 0.24 -4.04
CA GLY A 122 -2.26 -0.41 -3.22
C GLY A 122 -1.71 -1.51 -2.29
N SER A 123 -2.60 -2.09 -1.49
CA SER A 123 -2.27 -3.13 -0.52
C SER A 123 -2.01 -4.51 -1.13
N GLY A 124 -2.33 -4.71 -2.42
CA GLY A 124 -2.20 -6.00 -3.11
C GLY A 124 -0.76 -6.53 -3.19
N VAL A 125 0.23 -5.65 -3.03
CA VAL A 125 1.66 -5.99 -3.02
C VAL A 125 2.12 -6.49 -1.66
N ILE A 126 1.31 -6.31 -0.60
CA ILE A 126 1.61 -6.87 0.72
C ILE A 126 1.11 -8.32 0.74
N PRO A 127 2.00 -9.31 0.74
CA PRO A 127 1.60 -10.70 0.81
C PRO A 127 0.68 -10.96 2.01
N PRO A 128 -0.40 -11.73 1.82
CA PRO A 128 -1.26 -12.14 2.92
C PRO A 128 -0.44 -12.86 4.00
N ARG A 129 -0.78 -12.61 5.27
CA ARG A 129 -0.19 -13.27 6.45
C ARG A 129 -0.06 -14.80 6.29
N ALA A 130 -1.09 -15.44 5.72
CA ALA A 130 -1.12 -16.89 5.51
C ALA A 130 0.05 -17.39 4.64
N ALA A 131 0.43 -16.59 3.64
CA ALA A 131 1.57 -16.90 2.79
C ALA A 131 2.87 -16.75 3.58
N LEU A 132 3.03 -15.66 4.35
CA LEU A 132 4.25 -15.37 5.11
C LEU A 132 4.54 -16.38 6.23
N GLN A 133 3.51 -16.95 6.86
CA GLN A 133 3.63 -18.04 7.84
C GLN A 133 4.04 -19.37 7.19
N SER A 134 3.69 -19.59 5.93
CA SER A 134 4.00 -20.83 5.20
C SER A 134 5.45 -20.87 4.68
N GLY A 135 6.12 -19.72 4.57
CA GLY A 135 7.49 -19.59 4.06
C GLY A 135 8.59 -19.61 5.11
N ALA A 136 8.25 -19.44 6.39
CA ALA A 136 9.19 -19.40 7.49
C ALA A 136 8.95 -20.61 8.40
N ASP A 137 9.94 -21.47 8.64
CA ASP A 137 9.89 -22.57 9.62
C ASP A 137 9.93 -22.01 11.07
N THR A 138 9.14 -20.97 11.32
CA THR A 138 9.15 -20.18 12.55
C THR A 138 7.77 -20.28 13.17
N SER A 139 7.71 -20.41 14.51
CA SER A 139 6.42 -20.46 15.18
C SER A 139 5.63 -19.16 14.91
N PRO A 140 4.29 -19.21 14.88
CA PRO A 140 3.48 -18.01 14.71
C PRO A 140 3.82 -16.88 15.72
N GLY A 141 4.20 -17.24 16.95
CA GLY A 141 4.60 -16.30 17.99
C GLY A 141 5.94 -15.60 17.70
N ASP A 142 6.93 -16.34 17.21
CA ASP A 142 8.25 -15.77 16.86
C ASP A 142 8.16 -14.78 15.69
N TYR A 143 7.30 -15.09 14.72
CA TYR A 143 7.00 -14.20 13.59
C TYR A 143 6.34 -12.89 14.04
N ILE A 144 5.31 -12.97 14.89
CA ILE A 144 4.63 -11.80 15.47
C ILE A 144 5.65 -10.92 16.21
N ALA A 145 6.46 -11.53 17.07
CA ALA A 145 7.47 -10.81 17.85
C ALA A 145 8.52 -10.15 16.95
N HIS A 146 8.89 -10.79 15.84
CA HIS A 146 9.85 -10.24 14.88
C HIS A 146 9.29 -9.03 14.13
N LEU A 147 8.10 -9.12 13.54
CA LEU A 147 7.46 -7.99 12.85
C LEU A 147 7.25 -6.78 13.78
N HIS A 148 6.78 -7.04 15.00
CA HIS A 148 6.63 -5.99 16.00
C HIS A 148 7.97 -5.27 16.27
N ARG A 149 9.06 -6.03 16.42
CA ARG A 149 10.40 -5.43 16.60
C ARG A 149 10.83 -4.59 15.41
N GLU A 150 10.59 -5.06 14.18
CA GLU A 150 10.94 -4.30 12.97
C GLU A 150 10.18 -2.97 12.91
N HIS A 151 8.86 -2.96 13.13
CA HIS A 151 8.06 -1.73 13.16
C HIS A 151 8.47 -0.79 14.29
N ALA A 152 8.68 -1.32 15.50
CA ALA A 152 9.10 -0.52 16.64
C ALA A 152 10.42 0.23 16.37
N GLN A 153 11.40 -0.43 15.73
CA GLN A 153 12.68 0.20 15.37
C GLN A 153 12.52 1.36 14.38
N ILE A 154 11.62 1.23 13.40
CA ILE A 154 11.33 2.31 12.45
C ILE A 154 10.72 3.51 13.18
N ILE A 155 9.70 3.25 14.01
CA ILE A 155 8.95 4.27 14.73
C ILE A 155 9.86 5.01 15.72
N GLU A 156 10.68 4.27 16.47
CA GLU A 156 11.64 4.84 17.42
C GLU A 156 12.64 5.77 16.71
N ALA A 157 13.21 5.35 15.58
CA ALA A 157 14.12 6.19 14.82
C ALA A 157 13.44 7.47 14.28
N ILE A 158 12.20 7.35 13.79
CA ILE A 158 11.41 8.52 13.36
C ILE A 158 11.18 9.50 14.52
N PHE A 159 10.81 8.99 15.70
CA PHE A 159 10.47 9.85 16.85
C PHE A 159 11.71 10.52 17.43
N ASN A 160 12.84 9.82 17.44
CA ASN A 160 14.14 10.37 17.84
C ASN A 160 14.74 11.36 16.82
N GLY A 161 14.12 11.54 15.65
CA GLY A 161 14.66 12.38 14.60
C GLY A 161 15.91 11.82 13.92
N ASP A 162 16.14 10.51 14.04
CA ASP A 162 17.28 9.82 13.43
C ASP A 162 16.94 9.45 11.98
N GLU A 163 17.26 10.37 11.07
CA GLU A 163 17.02 10.22 9.63
C GLU A 163 17.67 8.94 9.06
N ASN A 164 18.92 8.66 9.44
CA ASN A 164 19.67 7.51 8.94
C ASN A 164 19.17 6.22 9.57
N GLY A 165 18.90 6.23 10.88
CA GLY A 165 18.31 5.11 11.59
C GLY A 165 16.95 4.70 11.02
N ALA A 166 16.10 5.67 10.67
CA ALA A 166 14.79 5.43 10.08
C ALA A 166 14.90 4.80 8.69
N ARG A 167 15.80 5.32 7.84
CA ARG A 167 16.11 4.72 6.53
C ARG A 167 16.59 3.27 6.67
N ASP A 168 17.53 3.04 7.58
CA ASP A 168 18.13 1.72 7.75
C ASP A 168 17.14 0.70 8.32
N ALA A 169 16.31 1.11 9.29
CA ALA A 169 15.26 0.27 9.84
C ALA A 169 14.21 -0.10 8.78
N MET A 170 13.73 0.88 8.01
CA MET A 170 12.76 0.64 6.93
C MET A 170 13.35 -0.28 5.85
N ARG A 171 14.62 -0.08 5.48
CA ARG A 171 15.30 -0.93 4.49
C ARG A 171 15.39 -2.38 4.95
N ARG A 172 15.70 -2.62 6.24
CA ARG A 172 15.76 -3.98 6.80
C ARG A 172 14.40 -4.64 6.76
N HIS A 173 13.36 -3.94 7.22
CA HIS A 173 11.99 -4.44 7.23
C HIS A 173 11.51 -4.88 5.83
N LEU A 174 11.69 -4.01 4.82
CA LEU A 174 11.24 -4.31 3.45
C LEU A 174 12.05 -5.42 2.78
N LYS A 175 13.36 -5.51 3.03
CA LYS A 175 14.18 -6.64 2.60
C LYS A 175 13.75 -7.95 3.25
N GLY A 176 13.36 -7.91 4.53
CA GLY A 176 12.77 -9.04 5.23
C GLY A 176 11.49 -9.51 4.53
N SER A 177 10.59 -8.58 4.20
CA SER A 177 9.35 -8.85 3.47
C SER A 177 9.61 -9.46 2.09
N GLN A 178 10.55 -8.92 1.31
CA GLN A 178 10.95 -9.48 0.01
C GLN A 178 11.47 -10.92 0.13
N THR A 179 12.30 -11.19 1.14
CA THR A 179 12.89 -12.52 1.35
C THR A 179 11.80 -13.54 1.66
N ARG A 180 10.86 -13.19 2.54
CA ARG A 180 9.69 -14.03 2.85
C ARG A 180 8.81 -14.25 1.62
N TYR A 181 8.62 -13.23 0.80
CA TYR A 181 7.86 -13.34 -0.45
C TYR A 181 8.50 -14.29 -1.46
N ARG A 182 9.82 -14.20 -1.65
CA ARG A 182 10.56 -15.15 -2.50
C ARG A 182 10.42 -16.60 -2.01
N ALA A 183 10.46 -16.82 -0.70
CA ALA A 183 10.31 -18.15 -0.11
C ALA A 183 8.92 -18.76 -0.36
N ILE A 184 7.86 -17.94 -0.35
CA ILE A 184 6.49 -18.38 -0.68
C ILE A 184 6.41 -18.83 -2.13
N LEU A 185 6.89 -18.00 -3.04
CA LEU A 185 6.78 -18.27 -4.48
C LEU A 185 7.59 -19.48 -4.92
N GLN A 186 8.71 -19.77 -4.24
CA GLN A 186 9.48 -21.01 -4.46
C GLN A 186 8.77 -22.28 -3.97
N ARG A 187 7.75 -22.15 -3.12
CA ARG A 187 6.98 -23.26 -2.53
C ARG A 187 5.60 -23.44 -3.16
N ALA A 188 5.15 -22.50 -4.01
CA ALA A 188 3.89 -22.64 -4.75
C ALA A 188 4.05 -23.73 -5.85
N PRO A 189 3.10 -24.68 -5.96
CA PRO A 189 3.19 -25.82 -6.88
C PRO A 189 3.12 -25.42 -8.35
#